data_AF-A0A2N3FTG5-F1
#
_entry.id   AF-A0A2N3FTG5-F1
#
_cell.length_a   1.000
_cell.length_b   1.000
_cell.length_c   1.000
_cell.angle_alpha   90.00
_cell.angle_beta   90.00
_cell.angle_gamma   90.00
#
_symmetry.space_group_name_H-M   'P 1'
#
loop_
_entity.id
_entity.type
_entity.pdbx_description
1 polymer ?
#
loop_
_entity_poly.entity_id
_entity_poly.type
_entity_poly.pdbx_seq_one_letter_code
_entity_poly.pdbx_strand_id
1 'polypeptide(L)'
;MDEWLTGALDSIGQGWAAGRLDVAQEHFISAGVMRRLAAAFDAAGNSRAGRHVVIGLAPGATHEIATLAFATMLRRRGLRVTYLGPDLPVTSWVRAAGEARPEAMVVGAPRVADADAAQEVVHALLEAAPHTRVYAGGPGATPGRELTGTTLAASADWLEDALSVPAVRDTGSGRGSRAVGA
;
A
#
# COMPACT_ATOMS: atom_id res chain seq x y z
N MET A 1 -5.66 11.45 -12.18
CA MET A 1 -5.89 9.98 -12.24
C MET A 1 -7.07 9.65 -11.37
N ASP A 2 -7.09 10.15 -10.15
CA ASP A 2 -8.19 9.98 -9.18
C ASP A 2 -9.56 10.35 -9.70
N GLU A 3 -9.75 11.56 -10.21
CA GLU A 3 -11.10 12.06 -10.51
C GLU A 3 -11.85 11.20 -11.54
N TRP A 4 -11.18 10.77 -12.62
CA TRP A 4 -11.78 9.89 -13.61
C TRP A 4 -11.91 8.44 -13.10
N LEU A 5 -10.92 7.94 -12.36
CA LEU A 5 -10.88 6.54 -11.92
C LEU A 5 -11.93 6.27 -10.84
N THR A 6 -12.00 7.14 -9.83
CA THR A 6 -13.00 7.04 -8.76
C THR A 6 -14.40 7.19 -9.33
N GLY A 7 -14.63 8.19 -10.21
CA GLY A 7 -15.93 8.36 -10.87
C GLY A 7 -16.34 7.15 -11.74
N ALA A 8 -15.38 6.52 -12.42
CA ALA A 8 -15.62 5.31 -13.20
C ALA A 8 -15.97 4.11 -12.31
N LEU A 9 -15.22 3.89 -11.22
CA LEU A 9 -15.49 2.82 -10.26
C LEU A 9 -16.84 2.98 -9.57
N ASP A 10 -17.20 4.21 -9.18
CA ASP A 10 -18.50 4.51 -8.60
C ASP A 10 -19.63 4.22 -9.60
N SER A 11 -19.46 4.63 -10.85
CA SER A 11 -20.45 4.38 -11.91
C SER A 11 -20.68 2.89 -12.16
N ILE A 12 -19.60 2.08 -12.13
CA ILE A 12 -19.68 0.61 -12.25
C ILE A 12 -20.42 0.02 -11.05
N GLY A 13 -20.04 0.42 -9.83
CA GLY A 13 -20.68 -0.03 -8.60
C GLY A 13 -22.17 0.28 -8.57
N GLN A 14 -22.57 1.49 -8.98
CA GLN A 14 -23.98 1.90 -9.09
C GLN A 14 -24.73 1.15 -10.20
N GLY A 15 -24.07 0.84 -11.31
CA GLY A 15 -24.64 0.03 -12.39
C GLY A 15 -24.94 -1.40 -11.93
N TRP A 16 -24.02 -2.01 -11.19
CA TRP A 16 -24.19 -3.34 -10.62
C TRP A 16 -25.26 -3.37 -9.52
N ALA A 17 -25.20 -2.42 -8.57
CA ALA A 17 -26.18 -2.33 -7.48
C ALA A 17 -27.63 -2.12 -7.98
N ALA A 18 -27.78 -1.45 -9.12
CA ALA A 18 -29.08 -1.24 -9.77
C ALA A 18 -29.49 -2.38 -10.73
N GLY A 19 -28.71 -3.48 -10.81
CA GLY A 19 -28.97 -4.61 -11.70
C GLY A 19 -28.82 -4.32 -13.19
N ARG A 20 -28.20 -3.19 -13.56
CA ARG A 20 -27.93 -2.80 -14.95
C ARG A 20 -26.64 -3.41 -15.51
N LEU A 21 -25.75 -3.83 -14.62
CA LEU A 21 -24.55 -4.59 -14.94
C LEU A 21 -24.62 -5.95 -14.27
N ASP A 22 -24.38 -7.01 -15.02
CA ASP A 22 -24.16 -8.34 -14.47
C ASP A 22 -22.69 -8.51 -14.03
N VAL A 23 -22.39 -9.68 -13.45
CA VAL A 23 -21.04 -10.01 -12.98
C VAL A 23 -20.04 -10.10 -14.14
N ALA A 24 -20.45 -10.58 -15.31
CA ALA A 24 -19.56 -10.71 -16.47
C ALA A 24 -19.13 -9.34 -17.01
N GLN A 25 -20.05 -8.37 -17.01
CA GLN A 25 -19.78 -6.99 -17.42
C GLN A 25 -18.87 -6.28 -16.42
N GLU A 26 -19.07 -6.47 -15.11
CA GLU A 26 -18.14 -5.96 -14.09
C GLU A 26 -16.74 -6.53 -14.30
N HIS A 27 -16.61 -7.85 -14.43
CA HIS A 27 -15.32 -8.50 -14.65
C HIS A 27 -14.64 -8.02 -15.94
N PHE A 28 -15.39 -7.85 -17.03
CA PHE A 28 -14.86 -7.33 -18.29
C PHE A 28 -14.28 -5.92 -18.13
N ILE A 29 -15.01 -5.03 -17.46
CA ILE A 29 -14.59 -3.64 -17.25
C ILE A 29 -13.38 -3.59 -16.32
N SER A 30 -13.45 -4.25 -15.16
CA SER A 30 -12.37 -4.30 -14.17
C SER A 30 -11.08 -4.86 -14.77
N ALA A 31 -11.16 -5.94 -15.56
CA ALA A 31 -10.01 -6.47 -16.27
C ALA A 31 -9.42 -5.47 -17.29
N GLY A 32 -10.27 -4.71 -17.99
CA GLY A 32 -9.84 -3.64 -18.89
C GLY A 32 -9.11 -2.51 -18.17
N VAL A 33 -9.65 -2.04 -17.05
CA VAL A 33 -9.02 -1.01 -16.20
C VAL A 33 -7.68 -1.51 -15.67
N MET A 34 -7.62 -2.74 -15.15
CA MET A 34 -6.38 -3.33 -14.64
C MET A 34 -5.29 -3.42 -15.72
N ARG A 35 -5.61 -3.84 -16.94
CA ARG A 35 -4.64 -3.85 -18.05
C ARG A 35 -4.09 -2.45 -18.35
N ARG A 36 -4.95 -1.43 -18.34
CA ARG A 36 -4.56 -0.04 -18.59
C ARG A 36 -3.68 0.51 -17.47
N LEU A 37 -4.01 0.19 -16.22
CA LEU A 37 -3.23 0.57 -15.04
C LEU A 37 -1.87 -0.13 -15.01
N ALA A 38 -1.80 -1.42 -15.31
CA ALA A 38 -0.53 -2.15 -15.40
C ALA A 38 0.39 -1.52 -16.46
N ALA A 39 -0.13 -1.23 -17.65
CA ALA A 39 0.64 -0.52 -18.68
C ALA A 39 1.09 0.88 -18.22
N ALA A 40 0.25 1.60 -17.48
CA ALA A 40 0.62 2.91 -16.92
C ALA A 40 1.66 2.81 -15.80
N PHE A 41 1.62 1.76 -14.99
CA PHE A 41 2.59 1.45 -13.94
C PHE A 41 3.97 1.15 -14.54
N ASP A 42 4.02 0.37 -15.62
CA ASP A 42 5.26 0.07 -16.34
C ASP A 42 5.82 1.31 -17.04
N ALA A 43 4.95 2.07 -17.73
CA ALA A 43 5.35 3.30 -18.43
C ALA A 43 5.83 4.41 -17.48
N ALA A 44 5.39 4.42 -16.21
CA ALA A 44 5.89 5.36 -15.21
C ALA A 44 7.37 5.12 -14.85
N GLY A 45 7.94 3.98 -15.26
CA GLY A 45 9.32 3.59 -14.93
C GLY A 45 9.49 3.27 -13.45
N ASN A 46 10.72 2.96 -13.04
CA ASN A 46 11.04 2.68 -11.65
C ASN A 46 12.33 3.41 -11.26
N SER A 47 12.20 4.43 -10.41
CA SER A 47 13.33 5.27 -10.02
C SER A 47 14.36 4.46 -9.23
N ARG A 48 15.58 4.29 -9.75
CA ARG A 48 16.64 3.55 -9.04
C ARG A 48 17.13 4.27 -7.78
N ALA A 49 17.09 5.61 -7.78
CA ALA A 49 17.49 6.44 -6.65
C ALA A 49 16.31 6.78 -5.71
N GLY A 50 15.08 6.41 -6.08
CA GLY A 50 13.88 6.68 -5.30
C GLY A 50 13.81 5.84 -4.03
N ARG A 51 13.17 6.40 -3.00
CA ARG A 51 12.79 5.66 -1.78
C ARG A 51 11.91 4.48 -2.14
N HIS A 52 12.19 3.33 -1.56
CA HIS A 52 11.50 2.09 -1.85
C HIS A 52 10.21 1.97 -1.06
N VAL A 53 9.12 1.79 -1.78
CA VAL A 53 7.82 1.42 -1.25
C VAL A 53 7.44 0.05 -1.79
N VAL A 54 7.07 -0.86 -0.88
CA VAL A 54 6.44 -2.13 -1.23
C VAL A 54 4.94 -2.01 -0.95
N ILE A 55 4.11 -2.40 -1.91
CA ILE A 55 2.66 -2.27 -1.83
C ILE A 55 1.98 -3.52 -2.35
N GLY A 56 0.88 -3.92 -1.71
CA GLY A 56 0.10 -5.10 -2.04
C GLY A 56 -1.20 -5.10 -1.23
N LEU A 57 -1.94 -6.20 -1.29
CA LEU A 57 -3.19 -6.35 -0.53
C LEU A 57 -3.05 -7.38 0.59
N ALA A 58 -3.92 -7.25 1.58
CA ALA A 58 -4.09 -8.21 2.65
C ALA A 58 -4.59 -9.58 2.13
N PRO A 59 -4.45 -10.67 2.91
CA PRO A 59 -5.06 -11.96 2.58
C PRO A 59 -6.56 -11.84 2.25
N GLY A 60 -7.01 -12.54 1.21
CA GLY A 60 -8.40 -12.57 0.72
C GLY A 60 -8.84 -11.32 -0.06
N ALA A 61 -8.06 -10.24 -0.07
CA ALA A 61 -8.42 -9.00 -0.75
C ALA A 61 -8.00 -9.01 -2.23
N THR A 62 -8.98 -8.87 -3.12
CA THR A 62 -8.82 -8.96 -4.58
C THR A 62 -9.17 -7.67 -5.34
N HIS A 63 -9.62 -6.62 -4.65
CA HIS A 63 -10.02 -5.37 -5.29
C HIS A 63 -8.79 -4.48 -5.53
N GLU A 64 -8.07 -4.76 -6.61
CA GLU A 64 -6.72 -4.24 -6.88
C GLU A 64 -6.67 -2.82 -7.46
N ILE A 65 -7.74 -2.38 -8.12
CA ILE A 65 -7.70 -1.20 -9.01
C ILE A 65 -7.17 0.04 -8.28
N ALA A 66 -7.70 0.35 -7.10
CA ALA A 66 -7.26 1.51 -6.33
C ALA A 66 -5.80 1.38 -5.85
N THR A 67 -5.40 0.18 -5.40
CA THR A 67 -4.04 -0.10 -4.91
C THR A 67 -3.00 0.02 -6.03
N LEU A 68 -3.29 -0.51 -7.23
CA LEU A 68 -2.40 -0.39 -8.38
C LEU A 68 -2.35 1.04 -8.93
N ALA A 69 -3.48 1.76 -8.91
CA ALA A 69 -3.51 3.19 -9.26
C ALA A 69 -2.62 4.00 -8.29
N PHE A 70 -2.75 3.77 -6.99
CA PHE A 70 -1.89 4.39 -5.99
C PHE A 70 -0.41 4.07 -6.21
N ALA A 71 -0.07 2.79 -6.43
CA ALA A 71 1.29 2.37 -6.76
C ALA A 71 1.86 3.09 -8.01
N THR A 72 1.02 3.26 -9.04
CA THR A 72 1.37 4.00 -10.27
C THR A 72 1.64 5.48 -9.98
N MET A 73 0.85 6.08 -9.10
CA MET A 73 0.98 7.48 -8.70
C MET A 73 2.24 7.75 -7.89
N LEU A 74 2.64 6.81 -7.02
CA LEU A 74 3.92 6.87 -6.31
C LEU A 74 5.11 6.77 -7.29
N ARG A 75 5.06 5.89 -8.29
CA ARG A 75 6.12 5.82 -9.32
C ARG A 75 6.29 7.12 -10.08
N ARG A 76 5.17 7.76 -10.45
CA ARG A 76 5.18 9.06 -11.14
C ARG A 76 5.77 10.20 -10.30
N ARG A 77 5.76 10.04 -8.97
CA ARG A 77 6.44 10.92 -8.00
C ARG A 77 7.91 10.56 -7.77
N GLY A 78 8.47 9.66 -8.58
CA GLY A 78 9.88 9.29 -8.49
C GLY A 78 10.21 8.32 -7.36
N LEU A 79 9.21 7.75 -6.68
CA LEU A 79 9.42 6.67 -5.72
C LEU A 79 9.74 5.35 -6.46
N ARG A 80 10.55 4.51 -5.82
CA ARG A 80 10.82 3.15 -6.28
C ARG A 80 9.70 2.26 -5.74
N VAL A 81 8.88 1.67 -6.60
CA VAL A 81 7.70 0.90 -6.14
C VAL A 81 7.76 -0.55 -6.60
N THR A 82 7.60 -1.45 -5.63
CA THR A 82 7.33 -2.87 -5.86
C THR A 82 5.87 -3.13 -5.54
N TYR A 83 5.08 -3.46 -6.56
CA TYR A 83 3.70 -3.91 -6.39
C TYR A 83 3.68 -5.44 -6.32
N LEU A 84 3.15 -5.98 -5.23
CA LEU A 84 3.11 -7.42 -4.95
C LEU A 84 1.82 -8.10 -5.43
N GLY A 85 0.76 -7.33 -5.69
CA GLY A 85 -0.53 -7.88 -6.13
C GLY A 85 -1.55 -8.15 -5.01
N PRO A 86 -2.58 -8.96 -5.31
CA PRO A 86 -3.68 -9.29 -4.43
C PRO A 86 -3.38 -10.46 -3.51
N ASP A 87 -4.25 -10.67 -2.50
CA ASP A 87 -4.38 -11.93 -1.75
C ASP A 87 -3.05 -12.50 -1.24
N LEU A 88 -2.27 -11.66 -0.54
CA LEU A 88 -0.94 -12.06 -0.07
C LEU A 88 -1.02 -12.61 1.35
N PRO A 89 -0.57 -13.85 1.61
CA PRO A 89 -0.49 -14.36 2.97
C PRO A 89 0.50 -13.54 3.80
N VAL A 90 0.25 -13.43 5.11
CA VAL A 90 1.07 -12.65 6.06
C VAL A 90 2.56 -13.02 6.00
N THR A 91 2.87 -14.31 5.84
CA THR A 91 4.25 -14.81 5.72
C THR A 91 4.97 -14.26 4.49
N SER A 92 4.27 -14.02 3.37
CA SER A 92 4.86 -13.43 2.17
C SER A 92 5.14 -11.94 2.35
N TRP A 93 4.31 -11.23 3.11
CA TRP A 93 4.57 -9.84 3.51
C TRP A 93 5.83 -9.72 4.36
N VAL A 94 5.96 -10.55 5.40
CA VAL A 94 7.14 -10.58 6.27
C VAL A 94 8.40 -10.91 5.47
N ARG A 95 8.34 -11.89 4.57
CA ARG A 95 9.46 -12.24 3.70
C ARG A 95 9.85 -11.09 2.77
N ALA A 96 8.87 -10.45 2.13
CA ALA A 96 9.12 -9.29 1.28
C ALA A 96 9.77 -8.14 2.05
N ALA A 97 9.36 -7.89 3.29
CA ALA A 97 9.96 -6.88 4.15
C ALA A 97 11.46 -7.15 4.41
N GLY A 98 11.81 -8.40 4.72
CA GLY A 98 13.19 -8.80 5.01
C GLY A 98 14.11 -8.81 3.79
N GLU A 99 13.60 -9.25 2.64
CA GLU A 99 14.34 -9.31 1.37
C GLU A 99 14.53 -7.93 0.75
N ALA A 100 13.46 -7.12 0.69
CA ALA A 100 13.48 -5.82 0.03
C ALA A 100 14.04 -4.69 0.92
N ARG A 101 13.87 -4.81 2.24
CA ARG A 101 14.19 -3.78 3.25
C ARG A 101 13.75 -2.37 2.82
N PRO A 102 12.45 -2.19 2.48
CA PRO A 102 11.99 -0.93 1.92
C PRO A 102 11.92 0.15 2.99
N GLU A 103 11.92 1.43 2.57
CA GLU A 103 11.63 2.54 3.48
C GLU A 103 10.17 2.55 3.95
N ALA A 104 9.26 2.02 3.14
CA ALA A 104 7.86 1.84 3.54
C ALA A 104 7.18 0.61 2.96
N MET A 105 6.18 0.12 3.68
CA MET A 105 5.23 -0.87 3.22
C MET A 105 3.81 -0.33 3.33
N VAL A 106 3.00 -0.53 2.30
CA VAL A 106 1.60 -0.07 2.24
C VAL A 106 0.69 -1.28 2.02
N VAL A 107 -0.13 -1.60 3.01
CA VAL A 107 -1.12 -2.67 2.95
C VAL A 107 -2.44 -2.10 2.46
N GLY A 108 -2.88 -2.52 1.28
CA GLY A 108 -4.21 -2.19 0.76
C GLY A 108 -5.30 -3.01 1.45
N ALA A 109 -6.37 -2.34 1.86
CA ALA A 109 -7.59 -2.89 2.43
C ALA A 109 -8.81 -2.17 1.81
N PRO A 110 -9.16 -2.51 0.56
CA PRO A 110 -10.12 -1.77 -0.26
C PRO A 110 -11.58 -1.89 0.23
N ARG A 111 -11.88 -2.83 1.13
CA ARG A 111 -13.20 -2.99 1.74
C ARG A 111 -13.08 -3.08 3.25
N VAL A 112 -14.15 -2.71 3.96
CA VAL A 112 -14.25 -2.86 5.43
C VAL A 112 -14.05 -4.32 5.85
N ALA A 113 -14.51 -5.28 5.04
CA ALA A 113 -14.32 -6.71 5.30
C ALA A 113 -12.85 -7.17 5.26
N ASP A 114 -11.93 -6.35 4.71
CA ASP A 114 -10.51 -6.68 4.63
C ASP A 114 -9.74 -6.23 5.91
N ALA A 115 -10.42 -5.60 6.88
CA ALA A 115 -9.79 -4.92 8.02
C ALA A 115 -9.00 -5.85 8.95
N ASP A 116 -9.56 -6.99 9.34
CA ASP A 116 -8.90 -7.93 10.26
C ASP A 116 -7.62 -8.50 9.63
N ALA A 117 -7.71 -8.90 8.36
CA ALA A 117 -6.57 -9.42 7.60
C ALA A 117 -5.48 -8.36 7.39
N ALA A 118 -5.87 -7.10 7.13
CA ALA A 118 -4.92 -6.00 7.01
C ALA A 118 -4.22 -5.71 8.35
N GLN A 119 -4.96 -5.72 9.46
CA GLN A 119 -4.41 -5.54 10.80
C GLN A 119 -3.40 -6.65 11.17
N GLU A 120 -3.69 -7.90 10.81
CA GLU A 120 -2.77 -9.02 11.01
C GLU A 120 -1.45 -8.81 10.25
N VAL A 121 -1.52 -8.40 8.98
CA VAL A 121 -0.32 -8.06 8.18
C VAL A 121 0.45 -6.91 8.82
N VAL A 122 -0.23 -5.82 9.18
CA VAL A 122 0.41 -4.65 9.79
C VAL A 122 1.12 -5.02 11.09
N HIS A 123 0.49 -5.82 11.95
CA HIS A 123 1.10 -6.26 13.20
C HIS A 123 2.36 -7.10 12.95
N ALA A 124 2.28 -8.10 12.06
CA ALA A 124 3.42 -8.95 11.73
C ALA A 124 4.59 -8.14 11.11
N LEU A 125 4.30 -7.14 10.29
CA LEU A 125 5.32 -6.25 9.72
C LEU A 125 6.01 -5.37 10.77
N LEU A 126 5.25 -4.84 11.74
CA LEU A 126 5.82 -4.04 12.83
C LEU A 126 6.75 -4.86 13.72
N GLU A 127 6.42 -6.14 13.96
CA GLU A 127 7.28 -7.06 14.70
C GLU A 127 8.53 -7.47 13.91
N ALA A 128 8.36 -7.89 12.65
CA ALA A 128 9.44 -8.45 11.85
C ALA A 128 10.37 -7.39 11.23
N ALA A 129 9.89 -6.17 11.03
CA ALA A 129 10.62 -5.09 10.37
C ALA A 129 10.45 -3.74 11.10
N PRO A 130 10.95 -3.60 12.34
CA PRO A 130 10.68 -2.45 13.21
C PRO A 130 11.23 -1.10 12.69
N HIS A 131 12.11 -1.12 11.70
CA HIS A 131 12.68 0.07 11.07
C HIS A 131 11.96 0.47 9.77
N THR A 132 11.06 -0.37 9.27
CA THR A 132 10.26 -0.12 8.08
C THR A 132 8.99 0.62 8.48
N ARG A 133 8.67 1.71 7.78
CA ARG A 133 7.39 2.40 8.02
C ARG A 133 6.26 1.57 7.44
N VAL A 134 5.22 1.31 8.22
CA VAL A 134 4.07 0.51 7.79
C VAL A 134 2.83 1.40 7.76
N TYR A 135 2.14 1.40 6.62
CA TYR A 135 0.90 2.12 6.41
C TYR A 135 -0.19 1.19 5.86
N ALA A 136 -1.44 1.57 6.06
CA ALA A 136 -2.60 0.91 5.49
C ALA A 136 -3.49 1.91 4.75
N GLY A 137 -4.12 1.47 3.66
CA GLY A 137 -4.98 2.32 2.83
C GLY A 137 -6.29 1.65 2.44
N GLY A 138 -7.33 2.46 2.28
CA GLY A 138 -8.68 2.01 1.91
C GLY A 138 -9.65 1.95 3.10
N PRO A 139 -10.94 1.65 2.85
CA PRO A 139 -11.99 1.58 3.89
C PRO A 139 -11.73 0.60 5.03
N GLY A 140 -10.92 -0.45 4.81
CA GLY A 140 -10.50 -1.39 5.84
C GLY A 140 -9.11 -1.10 6.42
N ALA A 141 -8.58 0.12 6.26
CA ALA A 141 -7.25 0.46 6.74
C ALA A 141 -7.12 0.26 8.26
N THR A 142 -5.98 -0.25 8.69
CA THR A 142 -5.68 -0.49 10.10
C THR A 142 -5.61 0.82 10.89
N PRO A 143 -6.36 0.96 11.99
CA PRO A 143 -6.36 2.17 12.81
C PRO A 143 -4.97 2.55 13.35
N GLY A 144 -4.64 3.84 13.29
CA GLY A 144 -3.35 4.39 13.70
C GLY A 144 -2.21 4.19 12.70
N ARG A 145 -2.48 3.59 11.54
CA ARG A 145 -1.52 3.36 10.44
C ARG A 145 -2.05 3.83 9.09
N GLU A 146 -3.13 4.59 9.07
CA GLU A 146 -3.79 5.04 7.85
C GLU A 146 -2.87 5.99 7.05
N LEU A 147 -2.93 5.85 5.73
CA LEU A 147 -2.46 6.91 4.84
C LEU A 147 -3.30 8.18 5.09
N THR A 148 -2.64 9.33 5.15
CA THR A 148 -3.33 10.63 5.26
C THR A 148 -3.77 11.11 3.89
N GLY A 149 -4.85 11.90 3.80
CA GLY A 149 -5.37 12.45 2.54
C GLY A 149 -6.75 11.91 2.19
N THR A 150 -7.55 12.71 1.50
CA THR A 150 -8.93 12.37 1.13
C THR A 150 -9.05 11.75 -0.27
N THR A 151 -7.95 11.72 -1.03
CA THR A 151 -7.85 11.17 -2.38
C THR A 151 -6.56 10.36 -2.51
N LEU A 152 -6.47 9.45 -3.48
CA LEU A 152 -5.24 8.68 -3.73
C LEU A 152 -4.05 9.61 -4.04
N ALA A 153 -4.30 10.76 -4.67
CA ALA A 153 -3.32 11.79 -5.01
C ALA A 153 -2.82 12.48 -3.76
N ALA A 154 -3.72 12.95 -2.91
CA ALA A 154 -3.36 13.56 -1.65
C ALA A 154 -2.58 12.58 -0.76
N SER A 155 -2.98 11.30 -0.73
CA SER A 155 -2.24 10.27 -0.01
C SER A 155 -0.88 9.95 -0.61
N ALA A 156 -0.74 10.06 -1.93
CA ALA A 156 0.53 9.81 -2.60
C ALA A 156 1.50 10.97 -2.37
N ASP A 157 1.02 12.21 -2.42
CA ASP A 157 1.78 13.42 -2.07
C ASP A 157 2.24 13.35 -0.62
N TRP A 158 1.32 13.03 0.31
CA TRP A 158 1.65 12.89 1.71
C TRP A 158 2.70 11.81 1.98
N LEU A 159 2.60 10.66 1.31
CA LEU A 159 3.57 9.58 1.51
C LEU A 159 4.95 9.97 0.96
N GLU A 160 5.02 10.62 -0.19
CA GLU A 160 6.28 11.17 -0.73
C GLU A 160 6.96 12.12 0.27
N ASP A 161 6.20 13.06 0.83
CA ASP A 161 6.70 14.00 1.83
C ASP A 161 7.15 13.30 3.11
N ALA A 162 6.35 12.36 3.62
CA ALA A 162 6.68 11.58 4.82
C ALA A 162 7.97 10.77 4.66
N LEU A 163 8.27 10.31 3.43
CA LEU A 163 9.50 9.57 3.13
C LEU A 163 10.71 10.47 2.88
N SER A 164 10.50 11.75 2.62
CA SER A 164 11.56 12.75 2.47
C SER A 164 12.21 13.13 3.81
N VAL A 165 11.46 13.00 4.91
CA VAL A 165 11.99 13.18 6.27
C VAL A 165 12.79 11.93 6.71
N PRO A 166 14.03 12.06 7.19
CA PRO A 166 14.79 10.92 7.73
C PRO A 166 14.03 10.24 8.87
N ALA A 167 13.99 8.91 8.88
CA ALA A 167 13.45 8.20 10.04
C ALA A 167 14.30 8.53 11.26
N VAL A 168 13.66 8.96 12.36
CA VAL A 168 14.34 9.15 13.65
C VAL A 168 14.85 7.77 14.07
N ARG A 169 16.16 7.56 13.93
CA ARG A 169 16.81 6.37 14.45
C ARG A 169 16.96 6.59 15.94
N ASP A 170 16.26 5.79 16.74
CA ASP A 170 16.48 5.77 18.18
C ASP A 170 17.92 5.28 18.41
N THR A 171 18.84 6.21 18.66
CA THR A 171 20.22 5.89 19.02
C THR A 171 20.16 5.34 20.44
N GLY A 172 20.01 4.02 20.54
CA GLY A 172 19.99 3.31 21.81
C GLY A 172 21.10 3.80 22.72
N SER A 173 20.74 4.49 23.80
CA SER A 173 21.67 4.87 24.85
C SER A 173 22.14 3.58 25.52
N GLY A 174 23.31 3.10 25.13
CA GLY A 174 24.02 2.05 25.85
C GLY A 174 24.29 2.55 27.26
N ARG A 175 23.51 2.10 28.24
CA ARG A 175 23.88 2.23 29.65
C ARG A 175 25.10 1.35 29.86
N GLY A 176 26.26 2.01 29.91
CA GLY A 176 27.51 1.42 30.35
C GLY A 176 27.34 0.76 31.70
N SER A 177 27.63 -0.54 31.74
CA SER A 177 27.89 -1.28 32.96
C SER A 177 29.04 -0.61 33.69
N ARG A 178 28.74 0.12 34.78
CA ARG A 178 29.74 0.42 35.81
C ARG A 178 29.79 -0.79 36.74
N ALA A 179 30.80 -1.61 36.53
CA ALA A 179 31.32 -2.47 37.58
C ALA A 179 31.77 -1.57 38.75
N VAL A 180 31.13 -1.73 39.91
CA VAL A 180 31.65 -1.23 41.18
C VAL A 180 32.39 -2.40 41.81
N GLY A 181 33.71 -2.34 41.74
CA GLY A 181 34.59 -3.09 42.63
C GLY A 181 34.94 -2.22 43.82
N ALA A 182 34.76 -2.77 45.03
CA ALA A 182 35.50 -2.59 46.28
C ALA A 182 34.59 -3.03 47.44
#